data_AF-A0AAJ1PBR6-F1
#
_entry.id   AF-A0AAJ1PBR6-F1
#
_cell.length_a   1.000
_cell.length_b   1.000
_cell.length_c   1.000
_cell.angle_alpha   90.00
_cell.angle_beta   90.00
_cell.angle_gamma   90.00
#
_symmetry.space_group_name_H-M   'P 1'
#
loop_
_entity.id
_entity.type
_entity.pdbx_description
1 polymer ?
#
loop_
_entity_poly.entity_id
_entity_poly.type
_entity_poly.pdbx_seq_one_letter_code
_entity_poly.pdbx_strand_id
1 'polypeptide(L)'
;MSFNDRLAKTKAAIEAVLAKGEDNLDASDIEKLKGLNAEAHELQDSIETVDAVHKRFAGLTDNLADTQKSGAASGESLGDFVVKNIGEQLAKIKGVSGASIAAPEWAPRRKANTDTQVTGGPSGTYGSLLTYVDPNFVQAYRRPTITNLFGVGAMSGQAIIYYVEGEKEGDFKTVGEGEKFSQIHYANATEHTDALSTIAGFIKESNDMITDLEFLKSDIDGRLLYDLSIVEEQQLLNGDGTGKNIKGLLNREGIQSYTATDAGNDVAVLHAQSMISITTGMMPDALVINPTDYEAIRLKKDNDGNFIGGGPFYGVNGGALTITPRLWGLDTVVTPAVAAGTAIVGSFKGAATFYRKGGVTVEATNSNDTDFISDLVTIRAKERVALAVRKPKAFVKLTLK
;
A
#
# COMPACT_ATOMS: atom_id res chain seq x y z
N MET A 1 -14.20 -49.64 18.87
CA MET A 1 -13.77 -49.78 20.27
C MET A 1 -12.48 -49.00 20.41
N SER A 2 -12.44 -47.95 21.22
CA SER A 2 -11.27 -47.05 21.26
C SER A 2 -10.05 -47.78 21.83
N PHE A 3 -8.83 -47.31 21.52
CA PHE A 3 -7.61 -47.87 22.12
C PHE A 3 -7.65 -47.81 23.66
N ASN A 4 -8.27 -46.75 24.21
CA ASN A 4 -8.54 -46.62 25.65
C ASN A 4 -9.49 -47.70 26.18
N ASP A 5 -10.57 -48.04 25.46
CA ASP A 5 -11.49 -49.11 25.88
C ASP A 5 -10.82 -50.48 25.85
N ARG A 6 -9.92 -50.72 24.89
CA ARG A 6 -9.14 -51.97 24.80
C ARG A 6 -8.11 -52.07 25.91
N LEU A 7 -7.40 -50.98 26.21
CA LEU A 7 -6.44 -50.90 27.31
C LEU A 7 -7.11 -51.08 28.68
N ALA A 8 -8.31 -50.53 28.87
CA ALA A 8 -9.09 -50.75 30.09
C ALA A 8 -9.49 -52.22 30.27
N LYS A 9 -9.89 -52.90 29.17
CA LYS A 9 -10.23 -54.33 29.22
C LYS A 9 -9.01 -55.23 29.44
N THR A 10 -7.87 -54.93 28.84
CA THR A 10 -6.64 -55.72 29.05
C THR A 10 -6.10 -55.55 30.47
N LYS A 11 -6.15 -54.34 31.04
CA LYS A 11 -5.84 -54.11 32.47
C LYS A 11 -6.78 -54.87 33.40
N ALA A 12 -8.09 -54.85 33.12
CA ALA A 12 -9.06 -55.62 33.91
C ALA A 12 -8.83 -57.14 33.80
N ALA A 13 -8.38 -57.64 32.63
CA ALA A 13 -8.02 -59.04 32.46
C ALA A 13 -6.73 -59.41 33.22
N ILE A 14 -5.74 -58.52 33.27
CA ILE A 14 -4.53 -58.68 34.09
C ILE A 14 -4.90 -58.73 35.57
N GLU A 15 -5.74 -57.82 36.04
CA GLU A 15 -6.23 -57.81 37.43
C GLU A 15 -7.02 -59.08 37.78
N ALA A 16 -7.83 -59.60 36.86
CA ALA A 16 -8.58 -60.84 37.07
C ALA A 16 -7.68 -62.08 37.19
N VAL A 17 -6.55 -62.11 36.48
CA VAL A 17 -5.57 -63.21 36.59
C VAL A 17 -4.73 -63.07 37.86
N LEU A 18 -4.34 -61.85 38.24
CA LEU A 18 -3.63 -61.57 39.50
C LEU A 18 -4.50 -61.84 40.74
N ALA A 19 -5.83 -61.68 40.63
CA ALA A 19 -6.78 -61.96 41.72
C ALA A 19 -6.84 -63.44 42.13
N LYS A 20 -6.23 -64.36 41.38
CA LYS A 20 -6.11 -65.78 41.77
C LYS A 20 -5.12 -66.02 42.91
N GLY A 21 -4.29 -65.02 43.26
CA GLY A 21 -3.26 -65.10 44.30
C GLY A 21 -1.95 -65.73 43.79
N GLU A 22 -0.81 -65.19 44.22
CA GLU A 22 0.52 -65.57 43.72
C GLU A 22 0.84 -67.07 43.86
N ASP A 23 0.28 -67.74 44.87
CA ASP A 23 0.55 -69.14 45.18
C ASP A 23 -0.22 -70.16 44.31
N ASN A 24 -1.16 -69.72 43.45
CA ASN A 24 -2.01 -70.59 42.61
C ASN A 24 -1.86 -70.34 41.10
N LEU A 25 -0.82 -69.62 40.67
CA LEU A 25 -0.56 -69.35 39.24
C LEU A 25 0.21 -70.52 38.61
N ASP A 26 -0.38 -71.14 37.59
CA ASP A 26 0.30 -72.15 36.77
C ASP A 26 1.20 -71.50 35.69
N ALA A 27 2.08 -72.29 35.07
CA ALA A 27 2.98 -71.80 34.02
C ALA A 27 2.22 -71.20 32.82
N SER A 28 0.97 -71.62 32.58
CA SER A 28 0.13 -71.09 31.50
C SER A 28 -0.40 -69.69 31.82
N ASP A 29 -0.72 -69.43 33.09
CA ASP A 29 -1.24 -68.15 33.57
C ASP A 29 -0.14 -67.09 33.63
N ILE A 30 1.11 -67.50 33.92
CA ILE A 30 2.29 -66.62 33.81
C ILE A 30 2.59 -66.24 32.35
N GLU A 31 2.46 -67.17 31.39
CA GLU A 31 2.60 -66.85 29.97
C GLU A 31 1.48 -65.91 29.48
N LYS A 32 0.23 -66.13 29.91
CA LYS A 32 -0.89 -65.22 29.60
C LYS A 32 -0.67 -63.82 30.18
N LEU A 33 -0.16 -63.70 31.40
CA LEU A 33 0.17 -62.40 32.01
C LEU A 33 1.26 -61.67 31.23
N LYS A 34 2.31 -62.37 30.79
CA LYS A 34 3.35 -61.78 29.94
C LYS A 34 2.79 -61.30 28.61
N GLY A 35 1.92 -62.09 27.97
CA GLY A 35 1.27 -61.72 26.72
C GLY A 35 0.34 -60.51 26.87
N LEU A 36 -0.50 -60.49 27.89
CA LEU A 36 -1.42 -59.37 28.17
C LEU A 36 -0.67 -58.10 28.56
N ASN A 37 0.44 -58.21 29.30
CA ASN A 37 1.26 -57.06 29.67
C ASN A 37 2.01 -56.48 28.45
N ALA A 38 2.47 -57.34 27.53
CA ALA A 38 3.03 -56.89 26.25
C ALA A 38 1.97 -56.18 25.40
N GLU A 39 0.76 -56.73 25.30
CA GLU A 39 -0.35 -56.07 24.58
C GLU A 39 -0.74 -54.73 25.24
N ALA A 40 -0.73 -54.65 26.57
CA ALA A 40 -1.01 -53.40 27.29
C ALA A 40 0.06 -52.32 27.02
N HIS A 41 1.34 -52.71 26.97
CA HIS A 41 2.45 -51.80 26.62
C HIS A 41 2.34 -51.33 25.17
N GLU A 42 2.11 -52.22 24.20
CA GLU A 42 1.92 -51.84 22.80
C GLU A 42 0.71 -50.92 22.60
N LEU A 43 -0.40 -51.18 23.31
CA LEU A 43 -1.57 -50.32 23.27
C LEU A 43 -1.27 -48.93 23.86
N GLN A 44 -0.48 -48.85 24.93
CA GLN A 44 -0.09 -47.58 25.54
C GLN A 44 0.82 -46.76 24.62
N ASP A 45 1.80 -47.40 23.99
CA ASP A 45 2.66 -46.77 22.98
C ASP A 45 1.85 -46.31 21.75
N SER A 46 0.84 -47.10 21.35
CA SER A 46 -0.06 -46.73 20.25
C SER A 46 -0.95 -45.51 20.60
N ILE A 47 -1.34 -45.34 21.86
CA ILE A 47 -2.10 -44.17 22.32
C ILE A 47 -1.21 -42.94 22.34
N GLU A 48 0.03 -43.05 22.83
CA GLU A 48 0.98 -41.94 22.84
C GLU A 48 1.33 -41.46 21.43
N THR A 49 1.52 -42.39 20.49
CA THR A 49 1.74 -42.04 19.08
C THR A 49 0.50 -41.40 18.44
N VAL A 50 -0.72 -41.87 18.76
CA VAL A 50 -1.97 -41.25 18.29
C VAL A 50 -2.18 -39.86 18.90
N ASP A 51 -1.81 -39.62 20.14
CA ASP A 51 -1.85 -38.31 20.79
C ASP A 51 -0.80 -37.36 20.22
N ALA A 52 0.40 -37.86 19.92
CA ALA A 52 1.43 -37.09 19.22
C ALA A 52 0.98 -36.71 17.80
N VAL A 53 0.30 -37.63 17.09
CA VAL A 53 -0.31 -37.37 15.78
C VAL A 53 -1.46 -36.38 15.92
N HIS A 54 -2.34 -36.51 16.92
CA HIS A 54 -3.40 -35.53 17.20
C HIS A 54 -2.85 -34.14 17.52
N LYS A 55 -1.78 -34.03 18.32
CA LYS A 55 -1.12 -32.75 18.59
C LYS A 55 -0.48 -32.15 17.34
N ARG A 56 0.12 -32.98 16.47
CA ARG A 56 0.67 -32.53 15.18
C ARG A 56 -0.43 -32.11 14.20
N PHE A 57 -1.54 -32.84 14.14
CA PHE A 57 -2.69 -32.49 13.31
C PHE A 57 -3.42 -31.26 13.85
N ALA A 58 -3.58 -31.13 15.16
CA ALA A 58 -4.10 -29.92 15.80
C ALA A 58 -3.23 -28.70 15.48
N GLY A 59 -1.90 -28.85 15.57
CA GLY A 59 -0.95 -27.82 15.13
C GLY A 59 -1.02 -27.52 13.63
N LEU A 60 -1.33 -28.52 12.79
CA LEU A 60 -1.55 -28.31 11.35
C LEU A 60 -2.89 -27.62 11.05
N THR A 61 -3.96 -27.92 11.79
CA THR A 61 -5.25 -27.24 11.67
C THR A 61 -5.20 -25.82 12.21
N ASP A 62 -4.41 -25.54 13.25
CA ASP A 62 -4.12 -24.17 13.69
C ASP A 62 -3.35 -23.41 12.61
N ASN A 63 -2.36 -24.03 11.97
CA ASN A 63 -1.63 -23.44 10.85
C ASN A 63 -2.52 -23.25 9.60
N LEU A 64 -3.48 -24.15 9.33
CA LEU A 64 -4.45 -23.98 8.24
C LEU A 64 -5.52 -22.94 8.57
N ALA A 65 -5.93 -22.80 9.83
CA ALA A 65 -6.82 -21.74 10.28
C ALA A 65 -6.13 -20.37 10.20
N ASP A 66 -4.83 -20.30 10.51
CA ASP A 66 -3.99 -19.10 10.28
C ASP A 66 -3.81 -18.83 8.78
N THR A 67 -3.64 -19.87 7.95
CA THR A 67 -3.48 -19.71 6.50
C THR A 67 -4.81 -19.32 5.81
N GLN A 68 -5.96 -19.82 6.28
CA GLN A 68 -7.26 -19.42 5.75
C GLN A 68 -7.77 -18.08 6.28
N LYS A 69 -7.34 -17.63 7.47
CA LYS A 69 -7.48 -16.22 7.89
C LYS A 69 -6.52 -15.29 7.13
N SER A 70 -5.39 -15.79 6.63
CA SER A 70 -4.49 -15.03 5.74
C SER A 70 -4.95 -14.95 4.27
N GLY A 71 -5.98 -15.72 3.88
CA GLY A 71 -6.56 -15.71 2.54
C GLY A 71 -7.56 -14.58 2.28
N ALA A 72 -7.90 -13.81 3.32
CA ALA A 72 -8.70 -12.59 3.24
C ALA A 72 -8.01 -11.45 4.03
N ALA A 73 -6.69 -11.33 3.89
CA ALA A 73 -5.97 -10.18 4.41
C ALA A 73 -6.23 -8.97 3.49
N SER A 74 -7.28 -8.21 3.82
CA SER A 74 -7.19 -6.76 3.77
C SER A 74 -5.81 -6.35 4.26
N GLY A 75 -5.00 -5.73 3.40
CA GLY A 75 -3.66 -5.33 3.74
C GLY A 75 -3.66 -4.59 5.07
N GLU A 76 -2.94 -5.12 6.06
CA GLU A 76 -2.69 -4.42 7.31
C GLU A 76 -2.15 -3.05 6.94
N SER A 77 -2.88 -2.00 7.33
CA SER A 77 -2.48 -0.63 7.05
C SER A 77 -1.13 -0.36 7.73
N LEU A 78 -0.33 0.54 7.17
CA LEU A 78 0.89 1.00 7.85
C LEU A 78 0.58 1.53 9.26
N GLY A 79 -0.62 2.08 9.49
CA GLY A 79 -1.13 2.41 10.81
C GLY A 79 -1.27 1.22 11.77
N ASP A 80 -1.72 0.05 11.32
CA ASP A 80 -1.74 -1.18 12.14
C ASP A 80 -0.33 -1.62 12.53
N PHE A 81 0.62 -1.47 11.60
CA PHE A 81 2.02 -1.77 11.85
C PHE A 81 2.67 -0.77 12.83
N VAL A 82 2.29 0.51 12.77
CA VAL A 82 2.73 1.55 13.70
C VAL A 82 2.13 1.33 15.08
N VAL A 83 0.83 1.09 15.21
CA VAL A 83 0.19 0.80 16.51
C VAL A 83 0.81 -0.43 17.19
N LYS A 84 1.12 -1.47 16.42
CA LYS A 84 1.71 -2.71 16.95
C LYS A 84 3.17 -2.59 17.35
N ASN A 85 3.98 -1.80 16.63
CA ASN A 85 5.42 -1.67 16.91
C ASN A 85 5.78 -0.45 17.75
N ILE A 86 5.04 0.65 17.58
CA ILE A 86 5.24 1.92 18.27
C ILE A 86 4.25 2.04 19.42
N GLY A 87 2.96 1.71 19.26
CA GLY A 87 1.95 1.88 20.32
C GLY A 87 2.28 1.15 21.63
N GLU A 88 2.67 -0.13 21.56
CA GLU A 88 3.11 -0.88 22.74
C GLU A 88 4.44 -0.37 23.34
N GLN A 89 5.31 0.25 22.54
CA GLN A 89 6.57 0.82 23.02
C GLN A 89 6.41 2.26 23.51
N LEU A 90 5.43 3.02 23.00
CA LEU A 90 5.11 4.37 23.44
C LEU A 90 4.35 4.35 24.77
N ALA A 91 3.46 3.37 24.98
CA ALA A 91 2.84 3.11 26.28
C ALA A 91 3.91 2.79 27.36
N LYS A 92 5.07 2.25 26.97
CA LYS A 92 6.22 2.01 27.85
C LYS A 92 7.13 3.24 28.05
N ILE A 93 7.01 4.27 27.22
CA ILE A 93 7.70 5.57 27.37
C ILE A 93 7.02 6.46 28.42
N LYS A 94 5.80 6.12 28.86
CA LYS A 94 5.11 6.82 29.95
C LYS A 94 5.99 6.81 31.21
N GLY A 95 6.70 7.93 31.44
CA GLY A 95 7.60 8.14 32.57
C GLY A 95 9.12 8.11 32.28
N VAL A 96 9.58 7.99 31.02
CA VAL A 96 11.02 7.97 30.69
C VAL A 96 11.39 9.10 29.70
N SER A 97 12.28 10.00 30.12
CA SER A 97 12.82 11.08 29.29
C SER A 97 13.88 10.59 28.31
N GLY A 98 13.86 11.04 27.05
CA GLY A 98 14.94 10.82 26.07
C GLY A 98 14.81 9.59 25.17
N ALA A 99 13.63 8.99 25.05
CA ALA A 99 13.41 7.82 24.20
C ALA A 99 13.04 8.22 22.76
N SER A 100 13.89 7.88 21.80
CA SER A 100 13.59 7.93 20.36
C SER A 100 13.30 6.53 19.85
N ILE A 101 12.10 6.29 19.32
CA ILE A 101 11.76 5.02 18.66
C ILE A 101 11.69 5.27 17.16
N ALA A 102 12.59 4.64 16.42
CA ALA A 102 12.49 4.50 14.98
C ALA A 102 11.93 3.11 14.68
N ALA A 103 10.86 3.02 13.88
CA ALA A 103 10.39 1.73 13.38
C ALA A 103 11.48 1.09 12.50
N PRO A 104 11.84 -0.20 12.70
CA PRO A 104 12.74 -0.90 11.78
C PRO A 104 12.14 -1.03 10.38
N GLU A 105 12.99 -1.10 9.34
CA GLU A 105 12.55 -1.36 7.96
C GLU A 105 11.65 -2.60 7.87
N TRP A 106 10.55 -2.45 7.12
CA TRP A 106 9.57 -3.49 6.87
C TRP A 106 10.20 -4.71 6.19
N ALA A 107 10.31 -5.83 6.92
CA ALA A 107 10.67 -7.14 6.41
C ALA A 107 9.58 -8.16 6.77
N PRO A 108 9.08 -8.95 5.81
CA PRO A 108 7.92 -9.81 6.01
C PRO A 108 8.34 -11.07 6.77
N ARG A 109 8.14 -11.07 8.10
CA ARG A 109 7.96 -12.21 9.03
C ARG A 109 8.68 -11.94 10.36
N ARG A 110 7.98 -11.34 11.34
CA ARG A 110 8.27 -11.57 12.76
C ARG A 110 6.96 -11.74 13.53
N LYS A 111 6.88 -12.85 14.27
CA LYS A 111 5.76 -13.28 15.10
C LYS A 111 5.81 -12.48 16.41
N ALA A 112 4.72 -11.79 16.78
CA ALA A 112 4.63 -11.01 18.02
C ALA A 112 4.14 -11.90 19.18
N ASN A 113 4.82 -11.81 20.33
CA ASN A 113 4.49 -12.53 21.56
C ASN A 113 3.36 -11.84 22.33
N THR A 114 2.42 -12.65 22.80
CA THR A 114 1.38 -12.37 23.79
C THR A 114 2.00 -12.15 25.16
N ASP A 115 1.57 -11.12 25.89
CA ASP A 115 1.47 -11.23 27.34
C ASP A 115 0.28 -10.44 27.92
N THR A 116 -0.36 -11.08 28.89
CA THR A 116 -1.62 -10.75 29.53
C THR A 116 -1.37 -10.13 30.91
N GLN A 117 -1.93 -8.95 31.20
CA GLN A 117 -2.20 -8.60 32.59
C GLN A 117 -3.61 -8.02 32.77
N VAL A 118 -4.44 -8.90 33.33
CA VAL A 118 -5.68 -8.61 34.04
C VAL A 118 -5.32 -8.15 35.45
N THR A 119 -5.93 -7.06 35.95
CA THR A 119 -6.19 -6.89 37.38
C THR A 119 -7.48 -6.09 37.55
N GLY A 120 -8.45 -6.67 38.25
CA GLY A 120 -9.80 -6.11 38.44
C GLY A 120 -10.02 -5.43 39.80
N GLY A 121 -10.98 -4.48 39.78
CA GLY A 121 -11.83 -4.03 40.90
C GLY A 121 -11.23 -3.04 41.91
N PRO A 122 -12.01 -2.13 42.54
CA PRO A 122 -13.45 -2.23 42.82
C PRO A 122 -14.34 -1.05 42.37
N SER A 123 -15.64 -1.34 42.36
CA SER A 123 -16.80 -0.52 42.00
C SER A 123 -17.00 0.74 42.85
N GLY A 124 -17.47 1.82 42.21
CA GLY A 124 -18.36 2.81 42.82
C GLY A 124 -17.89 4.27 42.79
N THR A 125 -18.57 5.07 41.97
CA THR A 125 -18.71 6.54 42.12
C THR A 125 -17.54 7.39 41.62
N TYR A 126 -17.41 7.53 40.29
CA TYR A 126 -17.20 8.82 39.59
C TYR A 126 -17.58 8.61 38.12
N GLY A 127 -18.88 8.68 37.82
CA GLY A 127 -19.33 8.96 36.45
C GLY A 127 -19.12 10.44 36.20
N SER A 128 -17.98 10.82 35.62
CA SER A 128 -17.79 12.16 35.07
C SER A 128 -16.60 12.16 34.12
N LEU A 129 -16.93 12.34 32.83
CA LEU A 129 -16.04 12.57 31.69
C LEU A 129 -15.11 11.42 31.29
N LEU A 130 -15.72 10.31 30.83
CA LEU A 130 -15.23 9.75 29.57
C LEU A 130 -15.48 10.83 28.52
N THR A 131 -14.51 11.70 28.28
CA THR A 131 -14.48 12.52 27.07
C THR A 131 -14.50 11.54 25.92
N TYR A 132 -15.68 11.30 25.36
CA TYR A 132 -15.80 10.65 24.07
C TYR A 132 -15.13 11.59 23.07
N VAL A 133 -13.89 11.31 22.74
CA VAL A 133 -13.22 11.90 21.59
C VAL A 133 -13.89 11.24 20.40
N ASP A 134 -14.64 12.00 19.62
CA ASP A 134 -15.20 11.50 18.36
C ASP A 134 -14.03 11.11 17.44
N PRO A 135 -13.86 9.81 17.13
CA PRO A 135 -12.76 9.36 16.27
C PRO A 135 -13.04 9.67 14.80
N ASN A 136 -14.22 10.21 14.44
CA ASN A 136 -14.57 10.52 13.07
C ASN A 136 -13.92 11.83 12.61
N PHE A 137 -12.71 11.71 12.10
CA PHE A 137 -12.15 12.73 11.24
C PHE A 137 -12.79 12.66 9.84
N VAL A 138 -12.95 13.82 9.19
CA VAL A 138 -13.32 13.89 7.77
C VAL A 138 -12.18 13.28 6.97
N GLN A 139 -12.31 12.00 6.61
CA GLN A 139 -11.47 11.39 5.59
C GLN A 139 -11.76 12.11 4.29
N ALA A 140 -10.85 12.99 3.87
CA ALA A 140 -10.86 13.46 2.50
C ALA A 140 -10.72 12.22 1.61
N TYR A 141 -11.71 12.02 0.73
CA TYR A 141 -11.77 10.87 -0.17
C TYR A 141 -10.41 10.68 -0.85
N ARG A 142 -9.79 9.51 -0.66
CA ARG A 142 -8.53 9.16 -1.32
C ARG A 142 -8.79 9.04 -2.81
N ARG A 143 -8.53 10.13 -3.54
CA ARG A 143 -8.55 10.12 -5.00
C ARG A 143 -7.33 9.35 -5.53
N PRO A 144 -7.42 8.74 -6.72
CA PRO A 144 -6.23 8.25 -7.39
C PRO A 144 -5.26 9.42 -7.60
N THR A 145 -4.06 9.31 -7.03
CA THR A 145 -3.00 10.32 -7.16
C THR A 145 -2.26 10.15 -8.49
N ILE A 146 -1.69 11.23 -9.02
CA ILE A 146 -0.86 11.20 -10.23
C ILE A 146 0.30 10.20 -10.09
N THR A 147 0.75 9.92 -8.85
CA THR A 147 1.84 8.98 -8.60
C THR A 147 1.59 7.57 -9.15
N ASN A 148 0.33 7.11 -9.17
CA ASN A 148 -0.03 5.80 -9.74
C ASN A 148 -0.02 5.76 -11.27
N LEU A 149 0.07 6.92 -11.94
CA LEU A 149 0.16 7.01 -13.39
C LEU A 149 1.60 6.81 -13.89
N PHE A 150 2.59 7.19 -13.09
CA PHE A 150 3.99 7.04 -13.48
C PHE A 150 4.48 5.60 -13.37
N GLY A 151 5.48 5.23 -14.17
CA GLY A 151 6.23 4.00 -13.92
C GLY A 151 6.94 4.11 -12.56
N VAL A 152 6.88 3.07 -11.72
CA VAL A 152 7.50 3.11 -10.38
C VAL A 152 8.86 2.42 -10.39
N GLY A 153 9.88 3.10 -9.85
CA GLY A 153 11.23 2.55 -9.66
C GLY A 153 11.70 2.68 -8.21
N ALA A 154 12.50 1.71 -7.75
CA ALA A 154 13.26 1.85 -6.51
C ALA A 154 14.67 2.36 -6.82
N MET A 155 15.23 3.20 -5.95
CA MET A 155 16.62 3.65 -6.07
C MET A 155 17.38 3.56 -4.74
N SER A 156 18.70 3.43 -4.82
CA SER A 156 19.61 3.50 -3.67
C SER A 156 20.58 4.69 -3.70
N GLY A 157 20.73 5.35 -4.86
CA GLY A 157 21.58 6.54 -5.06
C GLY A 157 21.04 7.83 -4.43
N GLN A 158 21.79 8.93 -4.54
CA GLN A 158 21.39 10.27 -4.05
C GLN A 158 20.84 11.17 -5.16
N ALA A 159 21.02 10.77 -6.43
CA ALA A 159 20.50 11.42 -7.62
C ALA A 159 20.28 10.35 -8.70
N ILE A 160 19.39 10.62 -9.66
CA ILE A 160 19.25 9.80 -10.86
C ILE A 160 19.90 10.55 -12.01
N ILE A 161 20.76 9.84 -12.74
CA ILE A 161 21.25 10.27 -14.04
C ILE A 161 20.48 9.48 -15.09
N TYR A 162 19.82 10.17 -16.02
CA TYR A 162 19.14 9.54 -17.14
C TYR A 162 19.34 10.35 -18.40
N TYR A 163 19.27 9.66 -19.54
CA TYR A 163 19.40 10.26 -20.85
C TYR A 163 18.01 10.56 -21.41
N VAL A 164 17.86 11.79 -21.90
CA VAL A 164 16.71 12.15 -22.74
C VAL A 164 17.15 11.97 -24.18
N GLU A 165 16.55 10.98 -24.86
CA GLU A 165 16.83 10.74 -26.28
C GLU A 165 16.26 11.89 -27.11
N GLY A 166 17.09 12.45 -28.00
CA GLY A 166 16.63 13.40 -29.01
C GLY A 166 15.90 12.70 -30.16
N GLU A 167 15.75 13.41 -31.29
CA GLU A 167 15.03 12.85 -32.44
C GLU A 167 15.78 11.67 -33.07
N LYS A 168 15.01 10.69 -33.54
CA LYS A 168 15.53 9.58 -34.32
C LYS A 168 15.90 10.10 -35.71
N GLU A 169 17.19 10.07 -36.03
CA GLU A 169 17.70 10.41 -37.35
C GLU A 169 18.01 9.12 -38.13
N GLY A 170 17.44 9.02 -39.33
CA GLY A 170 17.48 7.82 -40.16
C GLY A 170 16.24 6.94 -40.01
N ASP A 171 15.90 6.21 -41.08
CA ASP A 171 14.79 5.27 -41.08
C ASP A 171 15.17 3.96 -41.74
N PHE A 172 14.46 2.89 -41.39
CA PHE A 172 14.63 1.59 -42.03
C PHE A 172 14.13 1.70 -43.47
N LYS A 173 15.03 1.49 -44.43
CA LYS A 173 14.70 1.41 -45.85
C LYS A 173 14.89 -0.04 -46.31
N THR A 174 14.09 -0.46 -47.28
CA THR A 174 14.33 -1.74 -47.98
C THR A 174 15.56 -1.57 -48.87
N VAL A 175 16.57 -2.39 -48.66
CA VAL A 175 17.89 -2.27 -49.32
C VAL A 175 18.09 -3.49 -50.22
N GLY A 176 18.53 -3.27 -51.47
CA GLY A 176 18.87 -4.36 -52.39
C GLY A 176 20.20 -5.04 -52.02
N GLU A 177 20.44 -6.25 -52.54
CA GLU A 177 21.70 -6.97 -52.30
C GLU A 177 22.89 -6.16 -52.86
N GLY A 178 23.82 -5.76 -51.98
CA GLY A 178 25.02 -4.96 -52.33
C GLY A 178 24.94 -3.47 -51.97
N GLU A 179 23.79 -2.96 -51.51
CA GLU A 179 23.66 -1.57 -51.06
C GLU A 179 23.98 -1.40 -49.57
N LYS A 180 24.50 -0.22 -49.20
CA LYS A 180 24.80 0.10 -47.79
C LYS A 180 23.51 0.31 -47.01
N PHE A 181 23.42 -0.34 -45.85
CA PHE A 181 22.30 -0.16 -44.92
C PHE A 181 22.20 1.30 -44.45
N SER A 182 20.95 1.77 -44.28
CA SER A 182 20.70 3.08 -43.67
C SER A 182 21.08 3.04 -42.19
N GLN A 183 21.95 3.96 -41.77
CA GLN A 183 22.28 4.14 -40.36
C GLN A 183 21.10 4.81 -39.65
N ILE A 184 20.74 4.26 -38.50
CA ILE A 184 19.80 4.89 -37.56
C ILE A 184 20.62 5.31 -36.35
N HIS A 185 20.48 6.57 -35.94
CA HIS A 185 21.01 7.04 -34.67
C HIS A 185 20.00 7.95 -33.97
N TYR A 186 20.01 7.93 -32.65
CA TYR A 186 19.25 8.89 -31.85
C TYR A 186 20.18 10.06 -31.57
N ALA A 187 19.93 11.20 -32.21
CA ALA A 187 20.77 12.38 -32.08
C ALA A 187 20.62 13.00 -30.68
N ASN A 188 21.70 13.62 -30.17
CA ASN A 188 21.68 14.49 -28.99
C ASN A 188 21.08 13.87 -27.71
N ALA A 189 21.54 12.70 -27.28
CA ALA A 189 21.21 12.19 -25.95
C ALA A 189 21.81 13.12 -24.88
N THR A 190 20.98 13.95 -24.25
CA THR A 190 21.41 14.86 -23.18
C THR A 190 21.34 14.15 -21.83
N GLU A 191 22.41 14.26 -21.06
CA GLU A 191 22.45 13.75 -19.69
C GLU A 191 21.68 14.71 -18.77
N HIS A 192 20.64 14.19 -18.12
CA HIS A 192 19.90 14.91 -17.08
C HIS A 192 20.18 14.28 -15.73
N THR A 193 20.60 15.12 -14.78
CA THR A 193 20.79 14.72 -13.38
C THR A 193 19.70 15.36 -12.53
N ASP A 194 18.83 14.54 -11.95
CA ASP A 194 17.82 15.00 -10.98
C ASP A 194 18.18 14.48 -9.58
N ALA A 195 18.36 15.41 -8.65
CA ALA A 195 18.68 15.10 -7.26
C ALA A 195 17.46 14.55 -6.51
N LEU A 196 17.71 13.69 -5.53
CA LEU A 196 16.68 13.16 -4.66
C LEU A 196 16.15 14.26 -3.73
N SER A 197 14.85 14.51 -3.79
CA SER A 197 14.17 15.47 -2.92
C SER A 197 13.57 14.74 -1.72
N THR A 198 13.48 15.43 -0.58
CA THR A 198 12.88 14.87 0.64
C THR A 198 11.62 15.66 0.96
N ILE A 199 10.49 14.99 0.99
CA ILE A 199 9.20 15.55 1.39
C ILE A 199 8.95 15.07 2.82
N ALA A 200 8.72 16.00 3.74
CA ALA A 200 8.50 15.68 5.14
C ALA A 200 7.48 16.62 5.75
N GLY A 201 6.63 16.08 6.61
CA GLY A 201 5.66 16.81 7.41
C GLY A 201 5.63 16.24 8.82
N PHE A 202 5.20 17.05 9.78
CA PHE A 202 5.00 16.60 11.14
C PHE A 202 3.69 17.14 11.70
N ILE A 203 3.08 16.35 12.58
CA ILE A 203 1.94 16.73 13.40
C ILE A 203 2.35 16.61 14.87
N LYS A 204 1.71 17.38 15.74
CA LYS A 204 1.88 17.28 17.18
C LYS A 204 0.56 16.86 17.79
N GLU A 205 0.59 15.77 18.54
CA GLU A 205 -0.58 15.24 19.24
C GLU A 205 -0.34 15.22 20.74
N SER A 206 -1.42 15.34 21.52
CA SER A 206 -1.34 15.25 22.98
C SER A 206 -1.03 13.81 23.41
N ASN A 207 -0.21 13.65 24.43
CA ASN A 207 0.15 12.35 25.00
C ASN A 207 -1.08 11.57 25.49
N ASP A 208 -2.11 12.26 26.02
CA ASP A 208 -3.37 11.63 26.40
C ASP A 208 -4.10 11.03 25.18
N MET A 209 -4.09 11.74 24.05
CA MET A 209 -4.72 11.30 22.80
C MET A 209 -3.98 10.13 22.14
N ILE A 210 -2.68 9.99 22.42
CA ILE A 210 -1.85 8.89 21.91
C ILE A 210 -2.10 7.58 22.64
N THR A 211 -2.61 7.63 23.87
CA THR A 211 -3.09 6.41 24.55
C THR A 211 -4.33 5.82 23.85
N ASP A 212 -5.05 6.62 23.08
CA ASP A 212 -6.09 6.18 22.17
C ASP A 212 -5.47 5.79 20.82
N LEU A 213 -5.09 4.51 20.71
CA LEU A 213 -4.41 3.95 19.54
C LEU A 213 -5.28 4.00 18.27
N GLU A 214 -6.60 3.95 18.41
CA GLU A 214 -7.53 4.01 17.26
C GLU A 214 -7.58 5.43 16.69
N PHE A 215 -7.58 6.43 17.57
CA PHE A 215 -7.48 7.84 17.19
C PHE A 215 -6.13 8.13 16.49
N LEU A 216 -5.01 7.73 17.10
CA LEU A 216 -3.68 7.94 16.55
C LEU A 216 -3.50 7.32 15.16
N LYS A 217 -3.98 6.09 15.00
CA LYS A 217 -3.92 5.36 13.72
C LYS A 217 -4.66 6.13 12.64
N SER A 218 -5.88 6.58 12.95
CA SER A 218 -6.67 7.29 11.98
C SER A 218 -6.13 8.67 11.64
N ASP A 219 -5.53 9.40 12.58
CA ASP A 219 -4.94 10.70 12.27
C ASP A 219 -3.67 10.57 11.39
N ILE A 220 -2.82 9.57 11.67
CA ILE A 220 -1.63 9.27 10.84
C ILE A 220 -2.05 8.80 9.44
N ASP A 221 -2.89 7.77 9.34
CA ASP A 221 -3.28 7.22 8.03
C ASP A 221 -4.17 8.20 7.24
N GLY A 222 -4.96 8.97 7.96
CA GLY A 222 -6.02 9.80 7.43
C GLY A 222 -5.59 11.18 6.99
N ARG A 223 -4.78 11.87 7.81
CA ARG A 223 -4.33 13.24 7.53
C ARG A 223 -2.88 13.27 7.11
N LEU A 224 -1.97 12.74 7.93
CA LEU A 224 -0.53 12.88 7.70
C LEU A 224 -0.10 12.24 6.37
N LEU A 225 -0.53 10.99 6.11
CA LEU A 225 -0.20 10.31 4.84
C LEU A 225 -0.95 10.89 3.65
N TYR A 226 -2.18 11.36 3.85
CA TYR A 226 -2.98 11.97 2.78
C TYR A 226 -2.40 13.31 2.34
N ASP A 227 -2.10 14.19 3.28
CA ASP A 227 -1.51 15.51 3.00
C ASP A 227 -0.11 15.35 2.38
N LEU A 228 0.67 14.37 2.84
CA LEU A 228 1.93 14.00 2.20
C LEU A 228 1.71 13.62 0.74
N SER A 229 0.70 12.81 0.43
CA SER A 229 0.39 12.43 -0.96
C SER A 229 -0.08 13.61 -1.83
N ILE A 230 -0.75 14.61 -1.25
CA ILE A 230 -1.12 15.85 -1.96
C ILE A 230 0.12 16.67 -2.29
N VAL A 231 1.03 16.84 -1.32
CA VAL A 231 2.27 17.59 -1.54
C VAL A 231 3.16 16.87 -2.55
N GLU A 232 3.23 15.52 -2.49
CA GLU A 232 3.89 14.70 -3.49
C GLU A 232 3.33 14.97 -4.89
N GLU A 233 2.00 14.92 -5.05
CA GLU A 233 1.33 15.20 -6.32
C GLU A 233 1.66 16.61 -6.86
N GLN A 234 1.62 17.62 -5.99
CA GLN A 234 1.97 19.00 -6.36
C GLN A 234 3.42 19.16 -6.80
N GLN A 235 4.35 18.52 -6.09
CA GLN A 235 5.79 18.56 -6.43
C GLN A 235 6.08 17.80 -7.72
N LEU A 236 5.44 16.66 -7.95
CA LEU A 236 5.58 15.89 -9.19
C LEU A 236 5.04 16.62 -10.41
N LEU A 237 3.99 17.43 -10.23
CA LEU A 237 3.37 18.14 -11.34
C LEU A 237 3.99 19.53 -11.58
N ASN A 238 4.05 20.35 -10.52
CA ASN A 238 4.36 21.77 -10.56
C ASN A 238 5.69 22.13 -9.91
N GLY A 239 6.45 21.16 -9.38
CA GLY A 239 7.70 21.45 -8.69
C GLY A 239 8.67 22.25 -9.57
N ASP A 240 9.23 23.32 -9.04
CA ASP A 240 10.04 24.30 -9.79
C ASP A 240 11.48 23.80 -10.06
N GLY A 241 11.90 22.70 -9.45
CA GLY A 241 13.26 22.18 -9.55
C GLY A 241 14.34 23.09 -8.93
N THR A 242 13.94 24.09 -8.15
CA THR A 242 14.87 25.01 -7.47
C THR A 242 15.16 24.53 -6.05
N GLY A 243 16.42 24.67 -5.62
CA GLY A 243 16.86 24.25 -4.30
C GLY A 243 16.65 22.75 -4.05
N LYS A 244 15.66 22.40 -3.22
CA LYS A 244 15.33 21.02 -2.83
C LYS A 244 14.00 20.54 -3.41
N ASN A 245 13.34 21.34 -4.23
CA ASN A 245 12.10 20.97 -4.89
C ASN A 245 12.39 20.02 -6.05
N ILE A 246 11.43 19.15 -6.34
CA ILE A 246 11.50 18.27 -7.50
C ILE A 246 11.28 19.12 -8.75
N LYS A 247 11.97 18.83 -9.85
CA LYS A 247 11.59 19.39 -11.15
C LYS A 247 10.36 18.64 -11.65
N GLY A 248 9.19 19.21 -11.40
CA GLY A 248 7.89 18.66 -11.76
C GLY A 248 7.70 18.58 -13.27
N LEU A 249 6.71 17.78 -13.70
CA LEU A 249 6.43 17.51 -15.10
C LEU A 249 6.24 18.81 -15.90
N LEU A 250 5.39 19.74 -15.45
CA LEU A 250 5.06 20.94 -16.21
C LEU A 250 6.23 21.93 -16.40
N ASN A 251 7.27 21.82 -15.58
CA ASN A 251 8.47 22.66 -15.65
C ASN A 251 9.62 21.98 -16.40
N ARG A 252 9.37 20.83 -17.04
CA ARG A 252 10.34 20.17 -17.92
C ARG A 252 10.35 20.82 -19.30
N GLU A 253 11.54 20.88 -19.89
CA GLU A 253 11.73 21.35 -21.26
C GLU A 253 11.37 20.25 -22.26
N GLY A 254 10.89 20.63 -23.43
CA GLY A 254 10.54 19.71 -24.52
C GLY A 254 9.15 19.07 -24.42
N ILE A 255 8.32 19.49 -23.47
CA ILE A 255 6.88 19.15 -23.44
C ILE A 255 6.16 19.89 -24.56
N GLN A 256 5.27 19.19 -25.25
CA GLN A 256 4.46 19.79 -26.30
C GLN A 256 3.37 20.68 -25.69
N SER A 257 2.96 21.76 -26.36
CA SER A 257 1.89 22.64 -25.90
C SER A 257 0.81 22.78 -26.96
N TYR A 258 -0.45 22.75 -26.55
CA TYR A 258 -1.58 22.99 -27.44
C TYR A 258 -2.68 23.78 -26.75
N THR A 259 -3.28 24.74 -27.46
CA THR A 259 -4.39 25.54 -26.95
C THR A 259 -5.67 25.07 -27.63
N ALA A 260 -6.70 24.82 -26.83
CA ALA A 260 -8.01 24.41 -27.32
C ALA A 260 -8.59 25.46 -28.27
N THR A 261 -9.18 24.98 -29.36
CA THR A 261 -9.90 25.79 -30.34
C THR A 261 -11.40 25.79 -30.03
N ASP A 262 -12.19 26.53 -30.82
CA ASP A 262 -13.65 26.60 -30.65
C ASP A 262 -14.38 25.26 -30.90
N ALA A 263 -13.66 24.21 -31.31
CA ALA A 263 -14.19 22.86 -31.44
C ALA A 263 -14.52 22.19 -30.08
N GLY A 264 -14.00 22.74 -28.97
CA GLY A 264 -14.28 22.29 -27.61
C GLY A 264 -13.12 21.56 -26.92
N ASN A 265 -13.15 21.56 -25.59
CA ASN A 265 -12.09 21.03 -24.73
C ASN A 265 -11.93 19.50 -24.85
N ASP A 266 -13.01 18.77 -25.10
CA ASP A 266 -12.99 17.33 -25.39
C ASP A 266 -12.25 17.01 -26.69
N VAL A 267 -12.44 17.79 -27.75
CA VAL A 267 -11.74 17.62 -29.04
C VAL A 267 -10.25 17.94 -28.89
N ALA A 268 -9.91 18.95 -28.07
CA ALA A 268 -8.52 19.29 -27.77
C ALA A 268 -7.77 18.12 -27.10
N VAL A 269 -8.42 17.36 -26.22
CA VAL A 269 -7.83 16.15 -25.60
C VAL A 269 -7.52 15.08 -26.65
N LEU A 270 -8.44 14.81 -27.59
CA LEU A 270 -8.21 13.85 -28.68
C LEU A 270 -7.08 14.30 -29.61
N HIS A 271 -7.02 15.61 -29.91
CA HIS A 271 -5.94 16.17 -30.71
C HIS A 271 -4.58 16.01 -30.02
N ALA A 272 -4.52 16.23 -28.71
CA ALA A 272 -3.31 15.97 -27.91
C ALA A 272 -2.84 14.52 -27.98
N GLN A 273 -3.76 13.56 -27.93
CA GLN A 273 -3.41 12.14 -28.11
C GLN A 273 -2.76 11.87 -29.47
N SER A 274 -3.33 12.47 -30.52
CA SER A 274 -2.80 12.33 -31.89
C SER A 274 -1.43 12.97 -32.04
N MET A 275 -1.19 14.15 -31.47
CA MET A 275 0.12 14.80 -31.47
C MET A 275 1.21 13.98 -30.80
N ILE A 276 0.90 13.35 -29.65
CA ILE A 276 1.84 12.45 -28.96
C ILE A 276 2.18 11.25 -29.84
N SER A 277 1.15 10.65 -30.43
CA SER A 277 1.30 9.45 -31.26
C SER A 277 2.10 9.72 -32.53
N ILE A 278 1.88 10.86 -33.20
CA ILE A 278 2.61 11.28 -34.40
C ILE A 278 4.06 11.64 -34.08
N THR A 279 4.30 12.38 -32.99
CA THR A 279 5.63 12.90 -32.66
C THR A 279 6.56 11.84 -32.08
N THR A 280 6.01 10.92 -31.27
CA THR A 280 6.82 9.97 -30.49
C THR A 280 6.59 8.51 -30.85
N GLY A 281 5.51 8.19 -31.56
CA GLY A 281 5.07 6.81 -31.78
C GLY A 281 4.51 6.10 -30.53
N MET A 282 4.44 6.78 -29.37
CA MET A 282 3.90 6.23 -28.13
C MET A 282 2.40 6.45 -28.02
N MET A 283 1.71 5.48 -27.40
CA MET A 283 0.30 5.61 -27.09
C MET A 283 0.13 6.36 -25.75
N PRO A 284 -0.68 7.44 -25.71
CA PRO A 284 -1.02 8.11 -24.46
C PRO A 284 -1.92 7.23 -23.59
N ASP A 285 -1.70 7.25 -22.27
CA ASP A 285 -2.37 6.37 -21.30
C ASP A 285 -3.29 7.12 -20.33
N ALA A 286 -2.97 8.36 -19.98
CA ALA A 286 -3.72 9.12 -18.98
C ALA A 286 -3.96 10.59 -19.35
N LEU A 287 -5.04 11.11 -18.78
CA LEU A 287 -5.44 12.52 -18.78
C LEU A 287 -5.45 13.02 -17.34
N VAL A 288 -4.74 14.10 -17.05
CA VAL A 288 -4.79 14.81 -15.78
C VAL A 288 -5.46 16.17 -16.00
N ILE A 289 -6.54 16.44 -15.28
CA ILE A 289 -7.39 17.62 -15.51
C ILE A 289 -7.92 18.18 -14.19
N ASN A 290 -8.15 19.50 -14.13
CA ASN A 290 -8.77 20.13 -12.98
C ASN A 290 -10.27 19.72 -12.84
N PRO A 291 -10.79 19.56 -11.61
CA PRO A 291 -12.21 19.30 -11.37
C PRO A 291 -13.18 20.24 -12.09
N THR A 292 -12.89 21.55 -12.15
CA THR A 292 -13.79 22.52 -12.79
C THR A 292 -13.88 22.33 -14.30
N ASP A 293 -12.75 22.03 -14.93
CA ASP A 293 -12.67 21.81 -16.37
C ASP A 293 -13.29 20.46 -16.76
N TYR A 294 -13.09 19.45 -15.91
CA TYR A 294 -13.72 18.14 -16.08
C TYR A 294 -15.25 18.23 -15.95
N GLU A 295 -15.75 19.01 -14.99
CA GLU A 295 -17.18 19.28 -14.84
C GLU A 295 -17.76 19.92 -16.12
N ALA A 296 -17.09 20.93 -16.69
CA ALA A 296 -17.53 21.56 -17.93
C ALA A 296 -17.65 20.55 -19.09
N ILE A 297 -16.70 19.61 -19.20
CA ILE A 297 -16.77 18.52 -20.20
C ILE A 297 -17.92 17.56 -19.89
N ARG A 298 -18.14 17.22 -18.61
CA ARG A 298 -19.21 16.31 -18.16
C ARG A 298 -20.60 16.86 -18.45
N LEU A 299 -20.77 18.17 -18.33
CA LEU A 299 -22.02 18.88 -18.54
C LEU A 299 -22.34 19.14 -20.03
N LYS A 300 -21.44 18.77 -20.95
CA LYS A 300 -21.65 18.95 -22.39
C LYS A 300 -22.85 18.14 -22.86
N LYS A 301 -23.75 18.82 -23.59
CA LYS A 301 -24.97 18.25 -24.15
C LYS A 301 -24.90 18.17 -25.67
N ASP A 302 -25.62 17.21 -26.24
CA ASP A 302 -25.92 17.19 -27.66
C ASP A 302 -26.99 18.25 -28.02
N ASN A 303 -27.28 18.37 -29.32
CA ASN A 303 -28.31 19.32 -29.80
C ASN A 303 -29.72 18.96 -29.32
N ASP A 304 -29.95 17.72 -28.88
CA ASP A 304 -31.22 17.22 -28.36
C ASP A 304 -31.34 17.39 -26.84
N GLY A 305 -30.32 17.98 -26.19
CA GLY A 305 -30.29 18.27 -24.75
C GLY A 305 -29.86 17.11 -23.85
N ASN A 306 -29.41 15.99 -24.42
CA ASN A 306 -28.89 14.84 -23.68
C ASN A 306 -27.42 15.03 -23.33
N PHE A 307 -27.00 14.53 -22.17
CA PHE A 307 -25.59 14.59 -21.76
C PHE A 307 -24.73 13.59 -22.55
N ILE A 308 -23.69 14.08 -23.22
CA ILE A 308 -22.79 13.24 -24.03
C ILE A 308 -22.03 12.23 -23.14
N GLY A 309 -21.67 12.65 -21.92
CA GLY A 309 -20.97 11.81 -20.95
C GLY A 309 -21.85 10.86 -20.13
N GLY A 310 -23.17 10.83 -20.38
CA GLY A 310 -24.15 10.22 -19.49
C GLY A 310 -24.77 11.23 -18.53
N GLY A 311 -26.01 10.99 -18.14
CA GLY A 311 -26.77 11.87 -17.27
C GLY A 311 -26.32 11.85 -15.81
N PRO A 312 -26.92 12.69 -14.95
CA PRO A 312 -26.57 12.78 -13.53
C PRO A 312 -26.85 11.49 -12.75
N PHE A 313 -27.78 10.65 -13.23
CA PHE A 313 -28.21 9.43 -12.55
C PHE A 313 -28.01 8.15 -13.38
N TYR A 314 -27.57 8.27 -14.64
CA TYR A 314 -27.42 7.15 -15.57
C TYR A 314 -26.18 7.34 -16.45
N GLY A 315 -25.48 6.25 -16.77
CA GLY A 315 -24.38 6.26 -17.72
C GLY A 315 -24.85 6.54 -19.15
N VAL A 316 -23.91 6.62 -20.09
CA VAL A 316 -24.21 6.80 -21.52
C VAL A 316 -25.22 5.73 -21.98
N ASN A 317 -26.28 6.14 -22.68
CA ASN A 317 -27.36 5.27 -23.16
C ASN A 317 -28.07 4.44 -22.09
N GLY A 318 -28.20 4.95 -20.85
CA GLY A 318 -28.88 4.23 -19.76
C GLY A 318 -28.03 3.15 -19.09
N GLY A 319 -26.72 3.14 -19.34
CA GLY A 319 -25.77 2.25 -18.66
C GLY A 319 -25.55 2.57 -17.18
N ALA A 320 -24.73 1.79 -16.50
CA ALA A 320 -24.37 2.03 -15.10
C ALA A 320 -23.66 3.38 -14.92
N LEU A 321 -23.99 4.08 -13.83
CA LEU A 321 -23.34 5.34 -13.49
C LEU A 321 -21.85 5.11 -13.21
N THR A 322 -21.00 5.74 -14.01
CA THR A 322 -19.56 5.83 -13.73
C THR A 322 -19.27 7.24 -13.23
N ILE A 323 -18.68 7.34 -12.04
CA ILE A 323 -18.40 8.63 -11.37
C ILE A 323 -17.38 9.45 -12.18
N THR A 324 -16.33 8.79 -12.68
CA THR A 324 -15.28 9.40 -13.49
C THR A 324 -14.99 8.53 -14.72
N PRO A 325 -15.81 8.60 -15.78
CA PRO A 325 -15.54 7.82 -16.98
C PRO A 325 -14.31 8.32 -17.71
N ARG A 326 -13.67 7.38 -18.40
CA ARG A 326 -12.51 7.60 -19.25
C ARG A 326 -12.86 8.51 -20.43
N LEU A 327 -12.17 9.64 -20.55
CA LEU A 327 -12.30 10.52 -21.72
C LEU A 327 -11.41 9.99 -22.85
N TRP A 328 -11.99 9.72 -24.03
CA TRP A 328 -11.29 9.17 -25.20
C TRP A 328 -10.43 7.92 -24.91
N GLY A 329 -10.91 7.07 -23.99
CA GLY A 329 -10.22 5.84 -23.58
C GLY A 329 -9.03 6.03 -22.63
N LEU A 330 -8.71 7.26 -22.21
CA LEU A 330 -7.63 7.56 -21.26
C LEU A 330 -8.06 7.35 -19.81
N ASP A 331 -7.12 6.90 -18.98
CA ASP A 331 -7.29 6.93 -17.53
C ASP A 331 -7.36 8.39 -17.06
N THR A 332 -8.55 8.83 -16.64
CA THR A 332 -8.81 10.23 -16.30
C THR A 332 -8.61 10.45 -14.81
N VAL A 333 -7.59 11.22 -14.45
CA VAL A 333 -7.28 11.66 -13.09
C VAL A 333 -7.72 13.10 -12.92
N VAL A 334 -8.72 13.29 -12.07
CA VAL A 334 -9.29 14.60 -11.77
C VAL A 334 -8.64 15.14 -10.49
N THR A 335 -7.87 16.21 -10.60
CA THR A 335 -7.08 16.73 -9.48
C THR A 335 -6.91 18.26 -9.51
N PRO A 336 -7.12 18.95 -8.38
CA PRO A 336 -6.88 20.38 -8.23
C PRO A 336 -5.38 20.73 -8.21
N ALA A 337 -4.47 19.74 -8.25
CA ALA A 337 -3.04 20.01 -8.42
C ALA A 337 -2.75 20.65 -9.79
N VAL A 338 -3.57 20.39 -10.81
CA VAL A 338 -3.51 21.12 -12.08
C VAL A 338 -4.30 22.42 -11.95
N ALA A 339 -3.73 23.55 -12.41
CA ALA A 339 -4.46 24.81 -12.45
C ALA A 339 -5.69 24.72 -13.37
N ALA A 340 -6.78 25.41 -13.03
CA ALA A 340 -7.96 25.51 -13.89
C ALA A 340 -7.58 26.13 -15.25
N GLY A 341 -8.24 25.67 -16.32
CA GLY A 341 -7.89 25.99 -17.70
C GLY A 341 -6.66 25.23 -18.22
N THR A 342 -6.12 24.26 -17.47
CA THR A 342 -4.99 23.43 -17.90
C THR A 342 -5.32 21.95 -17.78
N ALA A 343 -4.91 21.16 -18.77
CA ALA A 343 -4.92 19.71 -18.72
C ALA A 343 -3.60 19.14 -19.25
N ILE A 344 -3.30 17.89 -18.89
CA ILE A 344 -2.10 17.19 -19.33
C ILE A 344 -2.51 15.84 -19.88
N VAL A 345 -2.13 15.59 -21.12
CA VAL A 345 -2.28 14.28 -21.76
C VAL A 345 -0.88 13.74 -21.99
N GLY A 346 -0.67 12.47 -21.70
CA GLY A 346 0.66 11.89 -21.86
C GLY A 346 0.70 10.38 -21.83
N SER A 347 1.88 9.85 -22.10
CA SER A 347 2.24 8.46 -21.81
C SER A 347 3.03 8.42 -20.49
N PHE A 348 2.34 8.44 -19.36
CA PHE A 348 2.95 8.55 -18.03
C PHE A 348 3.80 7.33 -17.70
N LYS A 349 3.31 6.11 -17.98
CA LYS A 349 4.05 4.88 -17.68
C LYS A 349 5.28 4.67 -18.55
N GLY A 350 5.18 5.03 -19.83
CA GLY A 350 6.23 4.81 -20.82
C GLY A 350 7.31 5.90 -20.83
N ALA A 351 6.93 7.15 -20.59
CA ALA A 351 7.83 8.29 -20.78
C ALA A 351 8.42 8.83 -19.47
N ALA A 352 7.82 8.53 -18.32
CA ALA A 352 8.29 9.00 -17.02
C ALA A 352 8.36 7.87 -16.00
N THR A 353 9.38 7.92 -15.14
CA THR A 353 9.52 7.01 -14.01
C THR A 353 9.68 7.82 -12.74
N PHE A 354 8.77 7.55 -11.83
CA PHE A 354 8.79 8.06 -10.49
C PHE A 354 9.57 7.10 -9.60
N TYR A 355 10.62 7.60 -8.96
CA TYR A 355 11.50 6.80 -8.13
C TYR A 355 11.33 7.12 -6.66
N ARG A 356 11.22 6.08 -5.84
CA ARG A 356 11.30 6.19 -4.38
C ARG A 356 12.59 5.58 -3.85
N LYS A 357 13.20 6.25 -2.88
CA LYS A 357 14.29 5.70 -2.08
C LYS A 357 13.72 5.25 -0.74
N GLY A 358 13.50 3.95 -0.61
CA GLY A 358 12.80 3.37 0.54
C GLY A 358 11.29 3.63 0.49
N GLY A 359 10.62 3.41 1.61
CA GLY A 359 9.21 3.74 1.82
C GLY A 359 9.00 5.06 2.57
N VAL A 360 7.73 5.40 2.81
CA VAL A 360 7.38 6.47 3.76
C VAL A 360 7.81 6.02 5.16
N THR A 361 8.65 6.82 5.81
CA THR A 361 9.10 6.57 7.18
C THR A 361 8.29 7.44 8.13
N VAL A 362 7.68 6.83 9.14
CA VAL A 362 6.99 7.53 10.23
C VAL A 362 7.81 7.38 11.51
N GLU A 363 8.15 8.50 12.13
CA GLU A 363 8.96 8.57 13.36
C GLU A 363 8.21 9.42 14.40
N ALA A 364 8.18 9.00 15.65
CA ALA A 364 7.53 9.73 16.74
C ALA A 364 8.53 10.06 17.86
N THR A 365 8.46 11.27 18.41
CA THR A 365 9.30 11.68 19.53
C THR A 365 8.56 12.66 20.46
N ASN A 366 8.79 12.51 21.76
CA ASN A 366 8.32 13.44 22.80
C ASN A 366 9.41 14.46 23.19
N SER A 367 10.61 14.36 22.63
CA SER A 367 11.79 15.15 23.03
C SER A 367 12.06 16.32 22.08
N ASN A 368 11.07 16.69 21.26
CA ASN A 368 11.18 17.79 20.31
C ASN A 368 10.82 19.13 20.98
N ASP A 369 11.79 20.02 21.12
CA ASP A 369 11.59 21.37 21.68
C ASP A 369 10.89 21.33 23.07
N THR A 370 9.76 22.02 23.24
CA THR A 370 8.99 22.05 24.49
C THR A 370 7.99 20.91 24.64
N ASP A 371 7.92 19.97 23.68
CA ASP A 371 6.88 18.94 23.63
C ASP A 371 6.89 18.06 24.88
N PHE A 372 8.07 17.77 25.44
CA PHE A 372 8.19 17.01 26.68
C PHE A 372 7.53 17.68 27.88
N ILE A 373 7.62 19.01 27.96
CA ILE A 373 7.07 19.80 29.08
C ILE A 373 5.58 20.07 28.87
N SER A 374 5.15 20.15 27.61
CA SER A 374 3.76 20.38 27.22
C SER A 374 2.95 19.09 27.03
N ASP A 375 3.52 17.93 27.35
CA ASP A 375 2.92 16.61 27.19
C ASP A 375 2.40 16.35 25.75
N LEU A 376 3.21 16.76 24.77
CA LEU A 376 2.96 16.55 23.35
C LEU A 376 3.96 15.51 22.78
N VAL A 377 3.56 14.86 21.70
CA VAL A 377 4.45 14.01 20.89
C VAL A 377 4.39 14.50 19.44
N THR A 378 5.57 14.75 18.88
CA THR A 378 5.73 15.06 17.46
C THR A 378 5.81 13.76 16.67
N ILE A 379 4.95 13.60 15.67
CA ILE A 379 4.96 12.50 14.71
C ILE A 379 5.34 13.06 13.35
N ARG A 380 6.41 12.54 12.76
CA ARG A 380 6.98 12.99 11.48
C ARG A 380 6.84 11.89 10.43
N ALA A 381 6.24 12.22 9.29
CA ALA A 381 6.32 11.41 8.08
C ALA A 381 7.36 11.99 7.13
N LYS A 382 8.18 11.12 6.52
CA LYS A 382 9.24 11.49 5.60
C LYS A 382 9.31 10.51 4.44
N GLU A 383 9.39 11.03 3.23
CA GLU A 383 9.72 10.26 2.04
C GLU A 383 10.83 10.93 1.23
N ARG A 384 11.53 10.13 0.42
CA ARG A 384 12.58 10.62 -0.45
C ARG A 384 12.33 10.13 -1.87
N VAL A 385 12.12 11.08 -2.76
CA VAL A 385 11.56 10.80 -4.08
C VAL A 385 12.21 11.64 -5.17
N ALA A 386 12.18 11.14 -6.40
CA ALA A 386 12.66 11.84 -7.58
C ALA A 386 11.86 11.44 -8.81
N LEU A 387 11.81 12.33 -9.81
CA LEU A 387 11.09 12.12 -11.06
C LEU A 387 12.08 12.13 -12.23
N ALA A 388 12.07 11.09 -13.06
CA ALA A 388 12.82 11.03 -14.30
C ALA A 388 11.88 11.05 -15.50
N VAL A 389 12.00 12.06 -16.36
CA VAL A 389 11.17 12.19 -17.58
C VAL A 389 12.06 11.94 -18.79
N ARG A 390 12.03 10.70 -19.32
CA ARG A 390 12.92 10.28 -20.41
C ARG A 390 12.49 10.78 -21.77
N LYS A 391 11.19 10.96 -22.00
CA LYS A 391 10.64 11.48 -23.25
C LYS A 391 9.64 12.61 -22.98
N PRO A 392 10.12 13.86 -22.79
CA PRO A 392 9.23 15.00 -22.55
C PRO A 392 8.20 15.23 -23.67
N LYS A 393 8.57 14.96 -24.92
CA LYS A 393 7.66 15.02 -26.09
C LYS A 393 6.47 14.05 -26.00
N ALA A 394 6.48 13.09 -25.08
CA ALA A 394 5.35 12.19 -24.86
C ALA A 394 4.22 12.82 -24.03
N PHE A 395 4.39 14.07 -23.61
CA PHE A 395 3.42 14.84 -22.84
C PHE A 395 3.00 16.08 -23.63
N VAL A 396 1.72 16.41 -23.53
CA VAL A 396 1.13 17.63 -24.07
C VAL A 396 0.48 18.39 -22.92
N LYS A 397 0.93 19.63 -22.71
CA LYS A 397 0.24 20.62 -21.88
C LYS A 397 -0.86 21.27 -22.72
N LEU A 398 -2.10 21.03 -22.32
CA LEU A 398 -3.28 21.62 -22.93
C LEU A 398 -3.71 22.88 -22.16
N THR A 399 -3.92 23.97 -22.88
CA THR A 399 -4.64 25.14 -22.38
C THR A 399 -6.09 25.04 -22.83
N LEU A 400 -7.00 24.83 -21.89
CA LEU A 400 -8.43 24.72 -22.10
C LEU A 400 -9.07 26.12 -22.14
N LYS A 401 -10.20 26.24 -22.83
CA LYS A 401 -10.92 27.50 -23.03
C LYS A 401 -12.24 27.52 -22.27
#